data_AF-A0AAW4TJT1-F1
#
_entry.id   AF-A0AAW4TJT1-F1
#
_cell.length_a   1.000
_cell.length_b   1.000
_cell.length_c   1.000
_cell.angle_alpha   90.00
_cell.angle_beta   90.00
_cell.angle_gamma   90.00
#
_symmetry.space_group_name_H-M   'P 1'
#
loop_
_entity.id
_entity.type
_entity.pdbx_description
1 polymer ?
#
loop_
_entity_poly.entity_id
_entity_poly.type
_entity_poly.pdbx_seq_one_letter_code
_entity_poly.pdbx_strand_id
1 'polypeptide(L)'
;MNVAINVIYDYGERPRPESRLRSISGIRRSRLRLSPTEANPMTFSPELHLLTLTAIATLLMWIPYMLARIMTRGLMAALSNPDPSHPPDPPWAERARRAHANAIENLAVFAPLVLMCAMTGASSPATVFSARLYLGARLVHYVVYAAGIPVVRTIAFLTGFAATLTFAVALLGHAT
;
A
#
# COMPACT_ATOMS: atom_id res chain seq x y z
N MET A 1 21.06 -31.08 -43.25
CA MET A 1 20.33 -29.82 -43.06
C MET A 1 20.99 -29.09 -41.90
N ASN A 2 21.99 -28.24 -42.20
CA ASN A 2 22.79 -27.48 -41.24
C ASN A 2 23.15 -26.16 -41.92
N VAL A 3 22.74 -25.04 -41.36
CA VAL A 3 23.31 -23.73 -41.71
C VAL A 3 23.55 -22.96 -40.42
N ALA A 4 24.80 -22.95 -40.00
CA ALA A 4 25.34 -22.01 -39.03
C ALA A 4 25.62 -20.67 -39.75
N ILE A 5 25.15 -19.56 -39.16
CA ILE A 5 25.36 -18.22 -39.68
C ILE A 5 26.67 -17.68 -39.10
N ASN A 6 27.67 -17.50 -39.97
CA ASN A 6 28.90 -16.77 -39.69
C ASN A 6 28.68 -15.30 -40.08
N VAL A 7 28.82 -14.36 -39.13
CA VAL A 7 28.89 -12.92 -39.43
C VAL A 7 30.29 -12.45 -39.12
N ILE A 8 31.05 -12.18 -40.18
CA ILE A 8 32.36 -11.54 -40.17
C ILE A 8 32.12 -10.02 -40.20
N TYR A 9 32.67 -9.28 -39.25
CA TYR A 9 32.63 -7.80 -39.27
C TYR A 9 33.80 -7.26 -40.09
N ASP A 10 33.47 -6.60 -41.20
CA ASP A 10 34.39 -5.84 -42.04
C ASP A 10 34.69 -4.47 -41.40
N TYR A 11 35.95 -4.22 -41.06
CA TYR A 11 36.41 -2.93 -40.53
C TYR A 11 36.99 -2.09 -41.68
N GLY A 12 36.11 -1.40 -42.41
CA GLY A 12 36.51 -0.35 -43.37
C GLY A 12 37.22 0.83 -42.68
N GLU A 13 38.29 1.33 -43.31
CA GLU A 13 39.14 2.39 -42.77
C GLU A 13 38.38 3.68 -42.41
N ARG A 14 38.74 4.29 -41.28
CA ARG A 14 38.11 5.53 -40.79
C ARG A 14 38.71 6.77 -41.49
N PRO A 15 37.89 7.67 -42.06
CA PRO A 15 38.40 8.91 -42.66
C PRO A 15 38.97 9.88 -41.61
N ARG A 16 40.07 10.57 -41.97
CA ARG A 16 40.83 11.55 -41.16
C ARG A 16 39.95 12.68 -40.61
N PRO A 17 40.27 13.23 -39.42
CA PRO A 17 39.34 14.03 -38.61
C PRO A 17 39.12 15.49 -39.06
N GLU A 18 39.74 15.97 -40.13
CA GLU A 18 39.76 17.42 -40.44
C GLU A 18 38.58 17.90 -41.31
N SER A 19 37.86 17.03 -42.01
CA SER A 19 36.73 17.44 -42.85
C SER A 19 35.39 17.56 -42.09
N ARG A 20 35.30 17.07 -40.85
CA ARG A 20 34.03 16.97 -40.12
C ARG A 20 33.64 18.21 -39.30
N LEU A 21 34.56 19.15 -39.11
CA LEU A 21 34.30 20.36 -38.31
C LEU A 21 33.56 21.48 -39.08
N ARG A 22 33.46 21.40 -40.41
CA ARG A 22 32.75 22.41 -41.22
C ARG A 22 31.24 22.16 -41.35
N SER A 23 30.71 21.04 -40.83
CA SER A 23 29.29 20.69 -40.95
C SER A 23 28.47 20.92 -39.65
N ILE A 24 29.07 21.49 -38.60
CA ILE A 24 28.40 21.67 -37.29
C ILE A 24 27.79 23.08 -37.14
N SER A 25 27.69 23.86 -38.22
CA SER A 25 26.97 25.15 -38.23
C SER A 25 25.47 25.02 -38.50
N GLY A 26 24.97 23.80 -38.75
CA GLY A 26 23.58 23.54 -39.13
C GLY A 26 22.75 22.76 -38.11
N ILE A 27 23.31 22.35 -36.96
CA ILE A 27 22.53 21.65 -35.93
C ILE A 27 21.67 22.68 -35.20
N ARG A 28 20.52 23.00 -35.79
CA ARG A 28 19.39 23.55 -35.07
C ARG A 28 19.22 22.61 -33.88
N ARG A 29 19.49 23.09 -32.65
CA ARG A 29 19.05 22.41 -31.44
C ARG A 29 17.52 22.39 -31.53
N SER A 30 16.97 21.39 -32.22
CA SER A 30 15.66 20.88 -31.88
C SER A 30 15.81 20.57 -30.41
N ARG A 31 15.31 21.49 -29.58
CA ARG A 31 15.00 21.18 -28.19
C ARG A 31 14.32 19.83 -28.30
N LEU A 32 14.96 18.80 -27.75
CA LEU A 32 14.29 17.56 -27.45
C LEU A 32 13.19 18.01 -26.48
N ARG A 33 12.06 18.39 -27.06
CA ARG A 33 10.88 18.85 -26.34
C ARG A 33 10.35 17.53 -25.82
N LEU A 34 10.93 17.07 -24.71
CA LEU A 34 10.39 15.98 -23.93
C LEU A 34 8.90 16.28 -23.86
N SER A 35 8.09 15.41 -24.45
CA SER A 35 6.65 15.59 -24.38
C SER A 35 6.32 15.75 -22.90
N PRO A 36 5.51 16.75 -22.49
CA PRO A 36 5.14 16.95 -21.09
C PRO A 36 4.52 15.70 -20.43
N THR A 37 4.25 14.66 -21.21
CA THR A 37 3.72 13.36 -20.80
C THR A 37 4.69 12.53 -19.95
N GLU A 38 6.02 12.74 -20.01
CA GLU A 38 6.99 11.90 -19.29
C GLU A 38 7.39 12.39 -17.89
N ALA A 39 6.69 13.38 -17.34
CA ALA A 39 6.84 13.76 -15.94
C ALA A 39 5.47 13.84 -15.25
N ASN A 40 4.68 12.78 -15.35
CA ASN A 40 3.68 12.55 -14.32
C ASN A 40 4.43 11.92 -13.13
N PRO A 41 4.67 12.63 -12.01
CA PRO A 41 5.06 11.93 -10.79
C PRO A 41 4.00 10.87 -10.56
N MET A 42 4.36 9.60 -10.42
CA MET A 42 3.43 8.48 -10.23
C MET A 42 2.32 8.85 -9.22
N THR A 43 1.21 9.38 -9.72
CA THR A 43 0.15 9.90 -8.87
C THR A 43 -0.58 8.70 -8.32
N PHE A 44 -0.53 8.50 -7.00
CA PHE A 44 -1.19 7.37 -6.35
C PHE A 44 -2.66 7.28 -6.78
N SER A 45 -3.13 6.08 -7.12
CA SER A 45 -4.57 5.87 -7.31
C SER A 45 -5.29 6.18 -5.99
N PRO A 46 -6.55 6.64 -6.03
CA PRO A 46 -7.32 6.91 -4.82
C PRO A 46 -7.36 5.73 -3.85
N GLU A 47 -7.44 4.50 -4.37
CA GLU A 47 -7.42 3.27 -3.58
C GLU A 47 -6.07 3.05 -2.89
N LEU A 48 -4.94 3.30 -3.55
CA LEU A 48 -3.62 3.17 -2.94
C LEU A 48 -3.38 4.24 -1.88
N HIS A 49 -3.89 5.46 -2.08
CA HIS A 49 -3.86 6.50 -1.07
C HIS A 49 -4.66 6.08 0.18
N LEU A 50 -5.87 5.54 -0.01
CA LEU A 50 -6.71 5.03 1.08
C LEU A 50 -6.11 3.80 1.76
N LEU A 51 -5.46 2.92 1.01
CA LEU A 51 -4.70 1.79 1.55
C LEU A 51 -3.57 2.30 2.46
N THR A 52 -2.84 3.32 2.01
CA THR A 52 -1.77 3.95 2.79
C THR A 52 -2.31 4.52 4.09
N LEU A 53 -3.42 5.26 4.04
CA LEU A 53 -4.09 5.77 5.24
C LEU A 53 -4.54 4.65 6.18
N THR A 54 -5.02 3.54 5.64
CA THR A 54 -5.45 2.38 6.44
C THR A 54 -4.28 1.67 7.10
N ALA A 55 -3.15 1.54 6.39
CA ALA A 55 -1.91 0.99 6.93
C ALA A 55 -1.36 1.88 8.05
N ILE A 56 -1.35 3.21 7.86
CA ILE A 56 -0.97 4.18 8.90
C ILE A 56 -1.90 4.08 10.10
N ALA A 57 -3.22 4.06 9.89
CA ALA A 57 -4.19 3.92 10.97
C ALA A 57 -3.93 2.64 11.78
N THR A 58 -3.71 1.50 11.11
CA THR A 58 -3.40 0.22 11.76
C THR A 58 -2.07 0.29 12.51
N LEU A 59 -1.03 0.87 11.91
CA LEU A 59 0.28 1.10 12.55
C LEU A 59 0.17 1.93 13.83
N LEU A 60 -0.80 2.83 13.96
CA LEU A 60 -0.96 3.69 15.14
C LEU A 60 -1.89 3.08 16.20
N MET A 61 -2.63 2.02 15.89
CA MET A 61 -3.58 1.39 16.83
C MET A 61 -2.93 0.78 18.07
N TRP A 62 -1.61 0.58 18.10
CA TRP A 62 -0.95 0.07 19.30
C TRP A 62 -0.75 1.11 20.41
N ILE A 63 -0.71 2.40 20.03
CA ILE A 63 -0.37 3.49 20.94
C ILE A 63 -1.32 3.54 22.15
N PRO A 64 -2.65 3.51 22.01
CA PRO A 64 -3.55 3.67 23.15
C PRO A 64 -3.37 2.60 24.23
N TYR A 65 -3.29 1.31 23.85
CA TYR A 65 -3.12 0.26 24.85
C TYR A 65 -1.70 0.19 25.41
N MET A 66 -0.69 0.68 24.68
CA MET A 66 0.64 0.83 25.25
C MET A 66 0.69 1.94 26.30
N LEU A 67 0.06 3.09 26.03
CA LEU A 67 -0.05 4.16 27.01
C LEU A 67 -0.77 3.68 28.27
N ALA A 68 -1.85 2.89 28.11
CA ALA A 68 -2.53 2.25 29.23
C ALA A 68 -1.58 1.36 30.05
N ARG A 69 -0.79 0.51 29.37
CA ARG A 69 0.22 -0.35 30.01
C ARG A 69 1.25 0.46 30.79
N ILE A 70 1.77 1.54 30.21
CA ILE A 70 2.72 2.44 30.89
C ILE A 70 2.08 3.07 32.12
N MET A 71 0.83 3.53 32.03
CA MET A 71 0.11 4.10 33.18
C MET A 71 -0.16 3.07 34.27
N THR A 72 -0.37 1.80 33.92
CA THR A 72 -0.67 0.72 34.88
C THR A 72 0.58 0.13 35.52
N ARG A 73 1.66 -0.05 34.77
CA ARG A 73 2.86 -0.79 35.20
C ARG A 73 4.09 0.10 35.42
N GLY A 74 4.07 1.33 34.91
CA GLY A 74 5.24 2.19 34.79
C GLY A 74 6.04 1.92 33.51
N LEU A 75 6.84 2.91 33.10
CA LEU A 75 7.60 2.86 31.85
C LEU A 75 8.61 1.70 31.81
N MET A 76 9.38 1.50 32.87
CA MET A 76 10.42 0.46 32.92
C MET A 76 9.84 -0.95 32.82
N ALA A 77 8.67 -1.17 33.44
CA ALA A 77 7.95 -2.44 33.34
C ALA A 77 7.29 -2.65 31.97
N ALA A 78 6.93 -1.57 31.26
CA ALA A 78 6.40 -1.67 29.90
C ALA A 78 7.49 -2.00 28.87
N LEU A 79 8.75 -1.64 29.15
CA LEU A 79 9.92 -1.92 28.32
C LEU A 79 10.61 -3.25 28.66
N SER A 80 10.27 -3.86 29.80
CA SER A 80 10.84 -5.14 30.22
C SER A 80 10.12 -6.33 29.57
N ASN A 81 10.68 -7.53 29.76
CA ASN A 81 10.07 -8.77 29.28
C ASN A 81 8.69 -9.00 29.94
N PRO A 82 7.77 -9.71 29.25
CA PRO A 82 6.49 -10.08 29.84
C PRO A 82 6.68 -10.83 31.17
N ASP A 83 6.11 -10.28 32.23
CA ASP A 83 6.17 -10.84 33.57
C ASP A 83 4.74 -10.91 34.15
N PRO A 84 4.25 -12.12 34.51
CA PRO A 84 2.92 -12.33 35.09
C PRO A 84 2.69 -11.66 36.44
N SER A 85 3.74 -11.25 37.15
CA SER A 85 3.64 -10.57 38.44
C SER A 85 3.15 -9.13 38.33
N HIS A 86 3.26 -8.51 37.15
CA HIS A 86 2.74 -7.16 36.93
C HIS A 86 1.21 -7.13 36.95
N PRO A 87 0.61 -6.00 37.38
CA PRO A 87 -0.82 -5.81 37.30
C PRO A 87 -1.35 -6.03 35.86
N PRO A 88 -2.55 -6.63 35.70
CA PRO A 88 -3.15 -6.82 34.40
C PRO A 88 -3.48 -5.47 33.75
N ASP A 89 -3.44 -5.43 32.41
CA ASP A 89 -3.85 -4.22 31.68
C ASP A 89 -5.35 -3.96 31.89
N PRO A 90 -5.79 -2.69 31.84
CA PRO A 90 -7.21 -2.35 31.90
C PRO A 90 -8.02 -3.13 30.85
N PRO A 91 -9.25 -3.58 31.14
CA PRO A 91 -10.03 -4.41 30.21
C PRO A 91 -10.23 -3.80 28.82
N TRP A 92 -10.32 -2.48 28.72
CA TRP A 92 -10.45 -1.78 27.44
C TRP A 92 -9.17 -1.85 26.60
N ALA A 93 -7.99 -1.84 27.23
CA ALA A 93 -6.70 -1.91 26.57
C ALA A 93 -6.47 -3.30 25.98
N GLU A 94 -6.87 -4.34 26.69
CA GLU A 94 -6.84 -5.71 26.15
C GLU A 94 -7.81 -5.88 24.98
N ARG A 95 -9.01 -5.29 25.03
CA ARG A 95 -9.92 -5.27 23.87
C ARG A 95 -9.34 -4.50 22.69
N ALA A 96 -8.69 -3.36 22.94
CA ALA A 96 -8.02 -2.58 21.91
C ALA A 96 -6.89 -3.38 21.24
N ARG A 97 -6.09 -4.11 22.02
CA ARG A 97 -5.05 -5.03 21.51
C ARG A 97 -5.64 -6.11 20.61
N ARG A 98 -6.76 -6.72 21.00
CA ARG A 98 -7.49 -7.70 20.17
C ARG A 98 -8.07 -7.06 18.90
N ALA A 99 -8.58 -5.83 18.99
CA ALA A 99 -9.09 -5.10 17.84
C ALA A 99 -7.98 -4.74 16.84
N HIS A 100 -6.78 -4.39 17.33
CA HIS A 100 -5.61 -4.14 16.52
C HIS A 100 -5.13 -5.41 15.80
N ALA A 101 -5.02 -6.54 16.51
CA ALA A 101 -4.68 -7.82 15.88
C ALA A 101 -5.66 -8.19 14.76
N ASN A 102 -6.96 -8.01 14.99
CA ASN A 102 -7.97 -8.20 13.96
C ASN A 102 -7.77 -7.25 12.76
N ALA A 103 -7.43 -5.98 13.00
CA ALA A 103 -7.15 -5.03 11.92
C ALA A 103 -5.94 -5.48 11.06
N ILE A 104 -4.87 -5.99 11.69
CA ILE A 104 -3.70 -6.53 11.00
C ILE A 104 -4.08 -7.74 10.12
N GLU A 105 -4.82 -8.70 10.68
CA GLU A 105 -5.25 -9.91 9.95
C GLU A 105 -6.11 -9.56 8.72
N ASN A 106 -7.02 -8.60 8.85
CA ASN A 106 -7.86 -8.16 7.74
C ASN A 106 -7.05 -7.36 6.70
N LEU A 107 -6.13 -6.51 7.17
CA LEU A 107 -5.25 -5.75 6.27
C LEU A 107 -4.35 -6.67 5.44
N ALA A 108 -3.90 -7.80 5.99
CA ALA A 108 -3.10 -8.80 5.27
C ALA A 108 -3.82 -9.40 4.06
N VAL A 109 -5.16 -9.41 4.06
CA VAL A 109 -5.99 -9.86 2.93
C VAL A 109 -6.38 -8.69 2.03
N PHE A 110 -6.79 -7.56 2.62
CA PHE A 110 -7.25 -6.39 1.88
C PHE A 110 -6.13 -5.73 1.07
N ALA A 111 -4.93 -5.58 1.64
CA ALA A 111 -3.84 -4.86 0.99
C ALA A 111 -3.40 -5.50 -0.35
N PRO A 112 -3.14 -6.83 -0.43
CA PRO A 112 -2.82 -7.47 -1.70
C PRO A 112 -3.89 -7.27 -2.77
N LEU A 113 -5.18 -7.33 -2.41
CA LEU A 113 -6.27 -7.14 -3.37
C LEU A 113 -6.29 -5.71 -3.94
N VAL A 114 -6.09 -4.69 -3.10
CA VAL A 114 -6.00 -3.29 -3.56
C VAL A 114 -4.77 -3.09 -4.44
N LEU A 115 -3.62 -3.65 -4.06
CA LEU A 115 -2.39 -3.58 -4.85
C LEU A 115 -2.57 -4.24 -6.23
N MET A 116 -3.13 -5.44 -6.28
CA MET A 116 -3.44 -6.12 -7.55
C MET A 116 -4.42 -5.29 -8.39
N CYS A 117 -5.47 -4.75 -7.78
CA CYS A 117 -6.45 -3.92 -8.48
C CYS A 117 -5.81 -2.68 -9.13
N ALA A 118 -4.84 -2.06 -8.45
CA ALA A 118 -4.10 -0.93 -9.00
C ALA A 118 -3.14 -1.37 -10.13
N MET A 119 -2.48 -2.52 -9.97
CA MET A 119 -1.53 -3.05 -10.96
C MET A 119 -2.21 -3.53 -12.26
N THR A 120 -3.41 -4.11 -12.16
CA THR A 120 -4.15 -4.62 -13.32
C THR A 120 -5.03 -3.56 -13.97
N GLY A 121 -5.18 -2.37 -13.35
CA GLY A 121 -6.10 -1.36 -13.84
C GLY A 121 -7.58 -1.70 -13.64
N ALA A 122 -7.90 -2.62 -12.71
CA ALA A 122 -9.28 -2.99 -12.36
C ALA A 122 -10.00 -1.95 -11.47
N SER A 123 -9.45 -0.74 -11.37
CA SER A 123 -10.00 0.37 -10.58
C SER A 123 -11.35 0.83 -11.14
N SER A 124 -12.31 1.07 -10.25
CA SER A 124 -13.66 1.52 -10.57
C SER A 124 -14.20 2.44 -9.45
N PRO A 125 -15.28 3.20 -9.68
CA PRO A 125 -15.92 3.97 -8.61
C PRO A 125 -16.31 3.11 -7.39
N ALA A 126 -16.66 1.84 -7.62
CA ALA A 126 -17.01 0.89 -6.58
C ALA A 126 -15.80 0.48 -5.70
N THR A 127 -14.61 0.29 -6.29
CA THR A 127 -13.38 -0.02 -5.54
C THR A 127 -12.91 1.18 -4.72
N VAL A 128 -12.99 2.39 -5.27
CA VAL A 128 -12.70 3.64 -4.54
C VAL A 128 -13.64 3.80 -3.35
N PHE A 129 -14.95 3.61 -3.54
CA PHE A 129 -15.92 3.68 -2.46
C PHE A 129 -15.68 2.60 -1.39
N SER A 130 -15.38 1.37 -1.82
CA SER A 130 -15.06 0.26 -0.92
C SER A 130 -13.81 0.53 -0.09
N ALA A 131 -12.76 1.13 -0.67
CA ALA A 131 -11.57 1.52 0.09
C ALA A 131 -11.88 2.57 1.19
N ARG A 132 -12.75 3.54 0.91
CA ARG A 132 -13.23 4.51 1.91
C ARG A 132 -14.02 3.83 3.03
N LEU A 133 -14.93 2.94 2.65
CA LEU A 133 -15.73 2.16 3.58
C LEU A 133 -14.85 1.27 4.47
N TYR A 134 -13.85 0.60 3.90
CA TYR A 134 -12.93 -0.25 4.65
C TYR A 134 -12.20 0.55 5.73
N LEU A 135 -11.61 1.69 5.37
CA LEU A 135 -10.94 2.59 6.32
C LEU A 135 -11.87 3.00 7.46
N GLY A 136 -13.05 3.55 7.13
CA GLY A 136 -14.04 3.98 8.13
C GLY A 136 -14.48 2.82 9.03
N ALA A 137 -14.75 1.66 8.44
CA ALA A 137 -15.15 0.45 9.15
C ALA A 137 -14.06 -0.02 10.13
N ARG A 138 -12.77 0.05 9.77
CA ARG A 138 -11.67 -0.32 10.67
C ARG A 138 -11.54 0.64 11.84
N LEU A 139 -11.66 1.95 11.60
CA LEU A 139 -11.62 2.95 12.67
C LEU A 139 -12.78 2.77 13.65
N VAL A 140 -14.01 2.63 13.14
CA VAL A 140 -15.20 2.38 13.96
C VAL A 140 -15.04 1.07 14.73
N HIS A 141 -14.68 -0.03 14.06
CA HIS A 141 -14.47 -1.32 14.68
C HIS A 141 -13.48 -1.25 15.85
N TYR A 142 -12.33 -0.61 15.65
CA TYR A 142 -11.32 -0.46 16.69
C TYR A 142 -11.86 0.28 17.92
N VAL A 143 -12.49 1.44 17.72
CA VAL A 143 -13.04 2.27 18.79
C VAL A 143 -14.15 1.55 19.56
N VAL A 144 -15.15 0.98 18.88
CA VAL A 144 -16.28 0.32 19.53
C VAL A 144 -15.88 -0.97 20.23
N TYR A 145 -14.88 -1.69 19.70
CA TYR A 145 -14.35 -2.87 20.36
C TYR A 145 -13.58 -2.49 21.63
N ALA A 146 -12.71 -1.48 21.57
CA ALA A 146 -12.04 -0.96 22.77
C ALA A 146 -13.08 -0.53 23.84
N ALA A 147 -14.15 0.17 23.44
CA ALA A 147 -15.26 0.56 24.31
C ALA A 147 -16.08 -0.62 24.86
N GLY A 148 -16.00 -1.81 24.24
CA GLY A 148 -16.75 -3.00 24.66
C GLY A 148 -18.21 -3.00 24.21
N ILE A 149 -18.56 -2.26 23.14
CA ILE A 149 -19.91 -2.18 22.61
C ILE A 149 -20.17 -3.36 21.67
N PRO A 150 -21.02 -4.34 22.04
CA PRO A 150 -21.34 -5.48 21.18
C PRO A 150 -22.21 -5.05 19.99
N VAL A 151 -22.42 -5.95 19.03
CA VAL A 151 -23.23 -5.75 17.80
C VAL A 151 -22.66 -4.74 16.82
N VAL A 152 -22.43 -3.48 17.24
CA VAL A 152 -21.84 -2.42 16.39
C VAL A 152 -20.48 -2.85 15.86
N ARG A 153 -19.67 -3.48 16.71
CA ARG A 153 -18.41 -4.11 16.29
C ARG A 153 -18.62 -5.09 15.13
N THR A 154 -19.60 -5.97 15.22
CA THR A 154 -19.86 -6.99 14.20
C THR A 154 -20.32 -6.35 12.90
N ILE A 155 -21.18 -5.34 12.96
CA ILE A 155 -21.62 -4.59 11.76
C ILE A 155 -20.41 -3.93 11.09
N ALA A 156 -19.56 -3.23 11.85
CA ALA A 156 -18.33 -2.64 11.32
C ALA A 156 -17.37 -3.68 10.74
N PHE A 157 -17.28 -4.86 11.36
CA PHE A 157 -16.51 -5.97 10.81
C PHE A 157 -17.03 -6.40 9.43
N LEU A 158 -18.34 -6.65 9.32
CA LEU A 158 -19.00 -7.08 8.09
C LEU A 158 -18.92 -6.03 6.98
N THR A 159 -18.98 -4.74 7.32
CA THR A 159 -18.76 -3.66 6.34
C THR A 159 -17.35 -3.71 5.74
N GLY A 160 -16.32 -3.92 6.57
CA GLY A 160 -14.95 -4.09 6.08
C GLY A 160 -14.77 -5.37 5.25
N PHE A 161 -15.43 -6.46 5.66
CA PHE A 161 -15.45 -7.70 4.88
C PHE A 161 -16.08 -7.50 3.51
N ALA A 162 -17.26 -6.86 3.44
CA ALA A 162 -17.94 -6.56 2.18
C ALA A 162 -17.09 -5.68 1.25
N ALA A 163 -16.43 -4.65 1.81
CA ALA A 163 -15.50 -3.81 1.04
C ALA A 163 -14.33 -4.63 0.46
N THR A 164 -13.80 -5.59 1.21
CA THR A 164 -12.75 -6.50 0.74
C THR A 164 -13.26 -7.41 -0.38
N LEU A 165 -14.49 -7.93 -0.24
CA LEU A 165 -15.12 -8.76 -1.26
C LEU A 165 -15.34 -8.00 -2.58
N THR A 166 -15.68 -6.70 -2.53
CA THR A 166 -15.79 -5.87 -3.74
C THR A 166 -14.50 -5.88 -4.56
N PHE A 167 -13.32 -5.81 -3.92
CA PHE A 167 -12.05 -5.88 -4.63
C PHE A 167 -11.81 -7.25 -5.26
N ALA A 168 -12.13 -8.34 -4.54
CA ALA A 168 -12.02 -9.69 -5.08
C ALA A 168 -12.93 -9.89 -6.30
N VAL A 169 -14.18 -9.43 -6.23
CA VAL A 169 -15.13 -9.51 -7.36
C VAL A 169 -14.67 -8.65 -8.55
N ALA A 170 -14.20 -7.43 -8.30
CA ALA A 170 -13.69 -6.54 -9.36
C ALA A 170 -12.50 -7.18 -10.09
N LEU A 171 -11.59 -7.81 -9.35
CA LEU A 171 -10.44 -8.51 -9.94
C LEU A 171 -10.85 -9.74 -10.75
N LEU A 172 -11.76 -10.56 -10.22
CA LEU A 172 -12.25 -11.74 -10.93
C LEU A 172 -12.98 -11.38 -12.23
N GLY A 173 -13.82 -10.34 -12.20
CA GLY A 173 -14.53 -9.86 -13.39
C GLY A 173 -13.64 -9.14 -14.41
N HIS A 174 -12.43 -8.72 -14.01
CA HIS A 174 -11.45 -8.13 -14.93
C HIS A 174 -10.57 -9.19 -15.61
N ALA A 175 -10.41 -10.37 -15.00
CA ALA A 175 -9.60 -11.46 -15.54
C ALA A 175 -10.31 -12.31 -16.61
N THR A 176 -11.61 -12.12 -16.80
CA THR A 176 -12.47 -12.81 -17.77
C THR A 176 -12.83 -11.92 -18.94
#